data_AF-A0A2Z7ASS4-F1
#
_entry.id   AF-A0A2Z7ASS4-F1
#
_cell.length_a   1.000
_cell.length_b   1.000
_cell.length_c   1.000
_cell.angle_alpha   90.00
_cell.angle_beta   90.00
_cell.angle_gamma   90.00
#
_symmetry.space_group_name_H-M   'P 1'
#
loop_
_entity.id
_entity.type
_entity.pdbx_description
1 polymer ?
#
loop_
_entity_poly.entity_id
_entity_poly.type
_entity_poly.pdbx_seq_one_letter_code
_entity_poly.pdbx_strand_id
1 'polypeptide(L)'
;MAKELWESLDRKYKTEDAGAKKFLVGRFLDLKMLDSKPVISQVQELQLILHDIHAEGMTLSESFQVAAIIEKLPPAWKEFKNYLKHKRKEMNVEELPTSN
;
A
#
# COMPACT_ATOMS: atom_id res chain seq x y z
N MET A 1 -4.91 40.99 11.79
CA MET A 1 -3.67 40.39 12.35
C MET A 1 -3.81 38.93 12.75
N ALA A 2 -4.49 38.54 13.85
CA ALA A 2 -4.53 37.12 14.26
C ALA A 2 -5.20 36.18 13.23
N LYS A 3 -6.27 36.65 12.57
CA LYS A 3 -6.99 35.87 11.54
C LYS A 3 -6.14 35.59 10.29
N GLU A 4 -5.43 36.61 9.78
CA GLU A 4 -4.54 36.48 8.62
C GLU A 4 -3.30 35.62 8.94
N LEU A 5 -2.77 35.72 10.17
CA LEU A 5 -1.69 34.85 10.63
C LEU A 5 -2.14 33.39 10.69
N TRP A 6 -3.36 33.15 11.19
CA TRP A 6 -3.96 31.82 11.28
C TRP A 6 -4.25 31.23 9.89
N GLU A 7 -4.83 32.02 8.97
CA GLU A 7 -5.08 31.59 7.59
C GLU A 7 -3.78 31.33 6.80
N SER A 8 -2.71 32.10 7.05
CA SER A 8 -1.39 31.86 6.46
C SER A 8 -0.78 30.55 6.95
N LEU A 9 -0.90 30.27 8.25
CA LEU A 9 -0.40 29.03 8.86
C LEU A 9 -1.19 27.82 8.36
N ASP A 10 -2.53 27.90 8.36
CA ASP A 10 -3.43 26.87 7.86
C ASP A 10 -3.18 26.57 6.36
N ARG A 11 -2.96 27.60 5.54
CA ARG A 11 -2.62 27.44 4.12
C ARG A 11 -1.25 26.78 3.94
N LYS A 12 -0.25 27.12 4.76
CA LYS A 12 1.10 26.54 4.67
C LYS A 12 1.09 25.06 5.08
N TYR A 13 0.42 24.73 6.18
CA TYR A 13 0.22 23.34 6.63
C TYR A 13 -0.57 22.52 5.62
N LYS A 14 -1.65 23.04 5.03
CA LYS A 14 -2.40 22.35 3.96
C LYS A 14 -1.57 22.07 2.72
N THR A 15 -0.61 22.93 2.41
CA THR A 15 0.27 22.77 1.23
C THR A 15 1.38 21.76 1.50
N GLU A 16 1.96 21.77 2.70
CA GLU A 16 2.96 20.79 3.15
C GLU A 16 2.35 19.38 3.28
N ASP A 17 1.16 19.26 3.88
CA ASP A 17 0.39 18.03 4.02
C ASP A 17 0.03 17.43 2.64
N ALA A 18 -0.46 18.25 1.71
CA ALA A 18 -0.74 17.80 0.34
C ALA A 18 0.53 17.36 -0.41
N GLY A 19 1.67 18.01 -0.15
CA GLY A 19 2.96 17.65 -0.72
C GLY A 19 3.49 16.31 -0.19
N ALA A 20 3.43 16.12 1.13
CA ALA A 20 3.84 14.88 1.81
C ALA A 20 3.00 13.69 1.36
N LYS A 21 1.67 13.85 1.34
CA LYS A 21 0.73 12.82 0.85
C LYS A 21 1.01 12.42 -0.60
N LYS A 22 1.19 13.40 -1.49
CA LYS A 22 1.52 13.15 -2.91
C LYS A 22 2.87 12.43 -3.05
N PHE A 23 3.85 12.80 -2.25
CA PHE A 23 5.17 12.16 -2.25
C PHE A 23 5.10 10.70 -1.81
N LEU A 24 4.39 10.39 -0.72
CA LEU A 24 4.21 9.01 -0.24
C LEU A 24 3.48 8.13 -1.25
N VAL A 25 2.42 8.64 -1.87
CA VAL A 25 1.71 7.93 -2.94
C VAL A 25 2.64 7.69 -4.14
N GLY A 26 3.44 8.68 -4.53
CA GLY A 26 4.46 8.53 -5.57
C GLY A 26 5.46 7.42 -5.24
N ARG A 27 6.05 7.46 -4.04
CA ARG A 27 6.98 6.41 -3.57
C ARG A 27 6.37 5.02 -3.58
N PHE A 28 5.12 4.89 -3.13
CA PHE A 28 4.39 3.63 -3.15
C PHE A 28 4.19 3.10 -4.58
N LEU A 29 3.81 3.98 -5.51
CA LEU A 29 3.59 3.61 -6.92
C LEU A 29 4.91 3.24 -7.62
N ASP A 30 5.99 3.96 -7.34
CA ASP A 30 7.30 3.76 -7.95
C ASP A 30 8.06 2.54 -7.40
N LEU A 31 7.76 2.12 -6.16
CA LEU A 31 8.37 0.92 -5.58
C LEU A 31 8.12 -0.27 -6.51
N LYS A 32 9.19 -0.99 -6.86
CA LYS A 32 9.13 -2.24 -7.62
C LYS A 32 10.12 -3.19 -7.01
N MET A 33 9.69 -4.41 -6.66
CA MET A 33 10.64 -5.39 -6.16
C MET A 33 11.45 -5.96 -7.31
N LEU A 34 12.75 -6.05 -7.09
CA LEU A 34 13.73 -6.57 -8.03
C LEU A 34 14.18 -7.96 -7.57
N ASP A 35 14.39 -8.86 -8.53
CA ASP A 35 14.90 -10.22 -8.26
C ASP A 35 16.32 -10.19 -7.68
N SER A 36 17.09 -9.13 -7.94
CA SER A 36 18.47 -8.96 -7.47
C SER A 36 18.60 -8.57 -6.00
N LYS A 37 17.48 -8.23 -5.33
CA LYS A 37 17.46 -7.81 -3.93
C LYS A 37 16.70 -8.82 -3.07
N PRO A 38 17.07 -9.00 -1.79
CA PRO A 38 16.30 -9.83 -0.88
C PRO A 38 14.85 -9.35 -0.77
N VAL A 39 13.89 -10.26 -0.95
CA VAL A 39 12.46 -9.94 -0.85
C VAL A 39 12.11 -9.34 0.50
N ILE A 40 12.71 -9.86 1.58
CA ILE A 40 12.46 -9.38 2.94
C ILE A 40 12.77 -7.88 3.11
N SER A 41 13.91 -7.42 2.60
CA SER A 41 14.30 -6.00 2.68
C SER A 41 13.35 -5.11 1.89
N GLN A 42 12.86 -5.60 0.75
CA GLN A 42 11.93 -4.86 -0.11
C GLN A 42 10.50 -4.83 0.48
N VAL A 43 10.09 -5.91 1.16
CA VAL A 43 8.83 -5.96 1.92
C VAL A 43 8.88 -4.99 3.10
N GLN A 44 10.01 -4.92 3.82
CA GLN A 44 10.21 -3.95 4.90
C GLN A 44 10.11 -2.50 4.41
N GLU A 45 10.69 -2.20 3.23
CA GLU A 45 10.57 -0.87 2.61
C GLU A 45 9.10 -0.53 2.28
N LEU A 46 8.35 -1.50 1.73
CA LEU A 46 6.93 -1.31 1.45
C LEU A 46 6.10 -1.13 2.73
N GLN A 47 6.40 -1.89 3.80
CA GLN A 47 5.76 -1.74 5.11
C GLN A 47 5.99 -0.35 5.70
N LEU A 48 7.21 0.19 5.57
CA LEU A 48 7.52 1.54 6.02
C LEU A 48 6.69 2.60 5.28
N ILE A 49 6.58 2.47 3.95
CA ILE A 49 5.75 3.39 3.15
C ILE A 49 4.28 3.31 3.56
N LEU A 50 3.76 2.10 3.79
CA LEU A 50 2.38 1.92 4.25
C LEU A 50 2.14 2.52 5.64
N HIS A 51 3.12 2.39 6.54
CA HIS A 51 3.08 3.02 7.86
C HIS A 51 3.07 4.55 7.75
N ASP A 52 3.93 5.13 6.91
CA ASP A 52 3.96 6.58 6.70
C ASP A 52 2.66 7.10 6.06
N ILE A 53 2.08 6.34 5.12
CA ILE A 53 0.76 6.64 4.53
C ILE A 53 -0.31 6.69 5.63
N HIS A 54 -0.31 5.72 6.55
CA HIS A 54 -1.23 5.69 7.68
C HIS A 54 -1.00 6.85 8.64
N ALA A 55 0.25 7.21 8.93
CA ALA A 55 0.62 8.32 9.80
C ALA A 55 0.13 9.68 9.25
N GLU A 56 0.13 9.85 7.92
CA GLU A 56 -0.46 11.02 7.23
C GLU A 56 -2.00 10.99 7.17
N GLY A 57 -2.64 10.05 7.85
CA GLY A 57 -4.11 9.92 7.90
C GLY A 57 -4.73 9.36 6.62
N MET A 58 -3.93 8.80 5.71
CA MET A 58 -4.43 8.09 4.54
C MET A 58 -4.65 6.62 4.90
N THR A 59 -5.88 6.14 4.75
CA THR A 59 -6.21 4.74 5.04
C THR A 59 -6.33 3.96 3.73
N LEU A 60 -5.63 2.82 3.66
CA LEU A 60 -5.76 1.83 2.59
C LEU A 60 -6.46 0.61 3.15
N SER A 61 -7.43 0.07 2.42
CA SER A 61 -8.09 -1.17 2.83
C SER A 61 -7.08 -2.31 2.91
N GLU A 62 -7.26 -3.22 3.87
CA GLU A 62 -6.40 -4.41 4.02
C GLU A 62 -6.33 -5.22 2.71
N SER A 63 -7.47 -5.34 2.02
CA SER A 63 -7.55 -5.98 0.70
C SER A 63 -6.68 -5.30 -0.36
N PHE A 64 -6.58 -3.98 -0.34
CA PHE A 64 -5.70 -3.23 -1.25
C PHE A 64 -4.24 -3.40 -0.87
N GLN A 65 -3.91 -3.38 0.42
CA GLN A 65 -2.53 -3.59 0.90
C GLN A 65 -2.01 -4.97 0.49
N VAL A 66 -2.80 -6.02 0.71
CA VAL A 66 -2.46 -7.39 0.30
C VAL A 66 -2.31 -7.49 -1.22
N ALA A 67 -3.24 -6.91 -1.99
CA ALA A 67 -3.15 -6.90 -3.45
C ALA A 67 -1.90 -6.15 -3.96
N ALA A 68 -1.57 -5.01 -3.36
CA ALA A 68 -0.39 -4.25 -3.71
C ALA A 68 0.90 -5.03 -3.43
N ILE A 69 1.03 -5.67 -2.27
CA ILE A 69 2.20 -6.52 -1.96
C ILE A 69 2.36 -7.61 -3.02
N ILE A 70 1.27 -8.32 -3.35
CA ILE A 70 1.29 -9.40 -4.36
C ILE A 70 1.70 -8.86 -5.73
N GLU A 71 1.16 -7.73 -6.16
CA GLU A 71 1.51 -7.15 -7.47
C GLU A 71 2.97 -6.69 -7.50
N LYS A 72 3.48 -6.15 -6.39
CA LYS A 72 4.85 -5.64 -6.27
C LYS A 72 5.93 -6.72 -6.19
N LEU A 73 5.59 -7.97 -5.84
CA LEU A 73 6.58 -9.06 -5.74
C LEU A 73 7.40 -9.21 -7.06
N PRO A 74 8.65 -9.68 -6.98
CA PRO A 74 9.50 -9.83 -8.15
C PRO A 74 8.94 -10.84 -9.18
N PRO A 75 9.34 -10.75 -10.47
CA PRO A 75 8.99 -11.72 -11.50
C PRO A 75 9.31 -13.18 -11.12
N ALA A 76 10.40 -13.44 -10.39
CA ALA A 76 10.75 -14.78 -9.93
C ALA A 76 9.69 -15.40 -9.00
N TRP A 77 8.81 -14.58 -8.41
CA TRP A 77 7.73 -15.01 -7.53
C TRP A 77 6.39 -15.20 -8.26
N LYS A 78 6.39 -15.25 -9.60
CA LYS A 78 5.17 -15.39 -10.42
C LYS A 78 4.33 -16.62 -10.04
N GLU A 79 4.97 -17.76 -9.77
CA GLU A 79 4.25 -18.98 -9.36
C GLU A 79 3.60 -18.80 -7.99
N PHE A 80 4.29 -18.15 -7.05
CA PHE A 80 3.73 -17.81 -5.75
C PHE A 80 2.58 -16.79 -5.85
N LYS A 81 2.69 -15.78 -6.73
CA LYS A 81 1.58 -14.86 -7.04
C LYS A 81 0.37 -15.62 -7.56
N ASN A 82 0.58 -16.57 -8.47
CA ASN A 82 -0.49 -17.40 -9.01
C ASN A 82 -1.12 -18.24 -7.89
N TYR A 83 -0.31 -18.90 -7.06
CA TYR A 83 -0.79 -19.64 -5.89
C TYR A 83 -1.65 -18.78 -4.97
N LEU A 84 -1.24 -17.56 -4.61
CA LEU A 84 -2.03 -16.65 -3.78
C LEU A 84 -3.34 -16.22 -4.44
N LYS A 85 -3.33 -15.97 -5.75
CA LYS A 85 -4.55 -15.65 -6.53
C LYS A 85 -5.51 -16.84 -6.59
N HIS A 86 -4.99 -18.06 -6.68
CA HIS A 86 -5.76 -19.31 -6.70
C HIS A 86 -6.30 -19.68 -5.31
N LYS A 87 -5.51 -19.54 -4.24
CA LYS A 87 -5.95 -19.80 -2.85
C LYS A 87 -7.11 -18.89 -2.42
N ARG A 88 -7.13 -17.63 -2.89
CA ARG A 88 -8.27 -16.72 -2.69
C ARG A 88 -9.54 -17.20 -3.42
N LYS A 89 -9.39 -17.88 -4.55
CA LYS A 89 -10.51 -18.53 -5.26
C LYS A 89 -11.00 -19.77 -4.51
N GLU A 90 -10.11 -20.64 -4.02
CA GLU A 90 -10.49 -21.83 -3.25
C GLU A 90 -11.25 -21.48 -1.96
N MET A 91 -10.83 -20.43 -1.23
CA MET A 91 -11.59 -19.93 -0.07
C MET A 91 -12.99 -19.39 -0.42
N ASN A 92 -13.26 -19.02 -1.68
CA ASN A 92 -14.58 -18.55 -2.13
C ASN A 92 -15.42 -19.66 -2.79
N VAL A 93 -14.88 -20.84 -3.04
CA VAL A 93 -15.59 -21.92 -3.77
C VAL A 93 -16.27 -22.92 -2.83
N GLU A 94 -15.92 -22.96 -1.54
CA GLU A 94 -16.44 -23.97 -0.60
C GLU A 94 -17.23 -23.40 0.61
N GLU A 95 -17.59 -22.11 0.64
CA GLU A 95 -18.78 -21.65 1.39
C GLU A 95 -20.08 -21.91 0.62
N LEU A 96 -20.05 -22.77 -0.41
CA LEU A 96 -21.25 -23.32 -1.03
C LEU A 96 -21.80 -24.45 -0.15
N PRO A 97 -22.94 -24.28 0.54
CA PRO A 97 -23.61 -25.40 1.16
C PRO A 97 -24.32 -26.18 0.05
N THR A 98 -23.85 -27.38 -0.26
CA THR A 98 -24.73 -28.49 -0.62
C THR A 98 -23.98 -29.80 -0.46
N SER A 99 -23.94 -30.34 0.76
CA SER A 99 -23.95 -31.78 0.91
C SER A 99 -25.02 -32.16 1.94
N ASN A 100 -26.14 -32.59 1.36
CA ASN A 100 -27.19 -33.48 1.85
C ASN A 100 -28.12 -33.04 2.98
#